data_AF-A0A3R6HA27-F1
#
_entry.id   AF-A0A3R6HA27-F1
#
_cell.length_a   1.000
_cell.length_b   1.000
_cell.length_c   1.000
_cell.angle_alpha   90.00
_cell.angle_beta   90.00
_cell.angle_gamma   90.00
#
_symmetry.space_group_name_H-M   'P 1'
#
loop_
_entity.id
_entity.type
_entity.pdbx_description
1 polymer ?
#
loop_
_entity_poly.entity_id
_entity_poly.type
_entity_poly.pdbx_seq_one_letter_code
_entity_poly.pdbx_strand_id
1 'polypeptide(L)'
;MCALLILLSSFYGVHFGHTKRASYLVVSLLTFIEFPFLYYIYHTNTIVYMILSIAAIAIFIPAAHALIFAVLAVFCDVFIVIYSYYHPVPWAAITEQEAFYSTLCSLVISMFCVFMVTLLLKVQYEKQDSDLRTLGDQLKNAADHDTLTALYNRRYLNQYLEQLIQNDHTDFYAVLLDLDFFKKINDTYGHVFGDEVLVTFSRILEKYLPDGGIAQYQNGMEISNLYSLADKKLYCAKNDNRDKDVF
;
A
#
# COMPACT_ATOMS: atom_id res chain seq x y z
N MET A 1 -12.54 -25.54 -29.38
CA MET A 1 -12.58 -24.15 -29.90
C MET A 1 -12.32 -23.13 -28.79
N CYS A 2 -13.07 -23.16 -27.67
CA CYS A 2 -12.88 -22.26 -26.52
C CYS A 2 -11.45 -22.24 -25.96
N ALA A 3 -10.85 -23.42 -25.71
CA ALA A 3 -9.46 -23.51 -25.23
C ALA A 3 -8.44 -22.82 -26.16
N LEU A 4 -8.61 -22.89 -27.48
CA LEU A 4 -7.72 -22.25 -28.43
C LEU A 4 -7.88 -20.71 -28.41
N LEU A 5 -9.10 -20.21 -28.25
CA LEU A 5 -9.36 -18.78 -28.05
C LEU A 5 -8.79 -18.25 -26.74
N ILE A 6 -8.87 -19.04 -25.66
CA ILE A 6 -8.29 -18.69 -24.36
C ILE A 6 -6.77 -18.63 -24.46
N LEU A 7 -6.13 -19.61 -25.10
CA LEU A 7 -4.68 -19.64 -25.28
C LEU A 7 -4.19 -18.49 -26.17
N LEU A 8 -4.87 -18.22 -27.28
CA LEU A 8 -4.52 -17.12 -28.18
C LEU A 8 -4.72 -15.75 -27.52
N SER A 9 -5.83 -15.54 -26.79
CA SER A 9 -6.06 -14.28 -26.07
C SER A 9 -5.08 -14.08 -24.93
N SER A 10 -4.72 -15.15 -24.21
CA SER A 10 -3.68 -15.12 -23.17
C SER A 10 -2.30 -14.81 -23.75
N PHE A 11 -1.93 -15.46 -24.86
CA PHE A 11 -0.67 -15.19 -25.57
C PHE A 11 -0.60 -13.75 -26.07
N TYR A 12 -1.67 -13.27 -26.70
CA TYR A 12 -1.76 -11.89 -27.17
C TYR A 12 -1.65 -10.88 -26.01
N GLY A 13 -2.33 -11.13 -24.89
CA GLY A 13 -2.29 -10.27 -23.70
C GLY A 13 -0.89 -10.14 -23.11
N VAL A 14 -0.15 -11.25 -23.02
CA VAL A 14 1.22 -11.28 -22.48
C VAL A 14 2.21 -10.65 -23.46
N HIS A 15 2.16 -11.01 -24.74
CA HIS A 15 3.16 -10.58 -25.72
C HIS A 15 3.00 -9.11 -26.12
N PHE A 16 1.77 -8.58 -26.15
CA PHE A 16 1.51 -7.20 -26.58
C PHE A 16 1.17 -6.26 -25.41
N GLY A 17 1.30 -6.70 -24.15
CA GLY A 17 1.06 -5.87 -22.96
C GLY A 17 -0.41 -5.50 -22.69
N HIS A 18 -1.36 -6.15 -23.37
CA HIS A 18 -2.80 -5.88 -23.27
C HIS A 18 -3.51 -6.83 -22.28
N THR A 19 -2.88 -7.11 -21.14
CA THR A 19 -3.34 -8.11 -20.16
C THR A 19 -4.79 -7.88 -19.69
N LYS A 20 -5.18 -6.63 -19.44
CA LYS A 20 -6.56 -6.30 -19.04
C LYS A 20 -7.60 -6.74 -20.08
N ARG A 21 -7.39 -6.42 -21.36
CA ARG A 21 -8.33 -6.78 -22.43
C ARG A 21 -8.41 -8.30 -22.62
N ALA A 22 -7.27 -8.99 -22.50
CA ALA A 22 -7.22 -10.44 -22.52
C ALA A 22 -8.02 -11.05 -21.36
N SER A 23 -7.86 -10.55 -20.13
CA SER A 23 -8.64 -11.01 -18.97
C SER A 23 -10.15 -10.83 -19.16
N TYR A 24 -10.59 -9.67 -19.69
CA TYR A 24 -12.00 -9.46 -20.02
C TYR A 24 -12.55 -10.50 -21.00
N LEU A 25 -11.81 -10.78 -22.08
CA LEU A 25 -12.23 -11.76 -23.07
C LEU A 25 -12.27 -13.18 -22.50
N VAL A 26 -11.23 -13.60 -21.78
CA VAL A 26 -11.13 -14.93 -21.18
C VAL A 26 -12.25 -15.17 -20.17
N VAL A 27 -12.45 -14.24 -19.23
CA VAL A 27 -13.50 -14.36 -18.21
C VAL A 27 -14.89 -14.37 -18.84
N SER A 28 -15.14 -13.53 -19.85
CA SER A 28 -16.43 -13.52 -20.54
C SER A 28 -16.71 -14.84 -21.25
N LEU A 29 -15.71 -15.40 -21.93
CA LEU A 29 -15.86 -16.65 -22.67
C LEU A 29 -16.07 -17.85 -21.73
N LEU A 30 -15.34 -17.90 -20.62
CA LEU A 30 -15.53 -18.94 -19.60
C LEU A 30 -16.92 -18.86 -18.96
N THR A 31 -17.33 -17.65 -18.57
CA THR A 31 -18.57 -17.40 -17.81
C THR A 31 -19.82 -17.61 -18.66
N PHE A 32 -19.88 -17.05 -19.87
CA PHE A 32 -21.13 -17.01 -20.64
C PHE A 32 -21.26 -18.12 -21.69
N ILE A 33 -20.19 -18.86 -21.96
CA ILE A 33 -20.18 -19.86 -23.03
C ILE A 33 -19.70 -21.20 -22.49
N GLU A 34 -18.46 -21.29 -22.00
CA GLU A 34 -17.84 -22.58 -21.71
C GLU A 34 -18.48 -23.29 -20.52
N PHE A 35 -18.59 -22.63 -19.36
CA PHE A 35 -19.13 -23.26 -18.16
C PHE A 35 -20.64 -23.55 -18.23
N PRO A 36 -21.49 -22.66 -18.76
CA PRO A 36 -22.90 -22.98 -18.92
C PRO A 36 -23.13 -24.11 -19.93
N PHE A 37 -22.33 -24.18 -20.99
CA PHE A 37 -22.38 -25.31 -21.93
C PHE A 37 -21.93 -26.62 -21.27
N LEU A 38 -20.89 -26.57 -20.44
CA LEU A 38 -20.44 -27.72 -19.66
C LEU A 38 -21.55 -28.22 -18.72
N TYR A 39 -22.25 -27.29 -18.05
CA TYR A 39 -23.40 -27.61 -17.21
C TYR A 39 -24.56 -28.21 -18.00
N TYR A 40 -24.86 -27.68 -19.18
CA TYR A 40 -25.92 -28.22 -20.00
C TYR A 40 -25.68 -29.70 -20.40
N ILE A 41 -24.42 -30.11 -20.61
CA ILE A 41 -24.06 -31.48 -20.99
C ILE A 41 -23.87 -32.39 -19.77
N TYR A 42 -23.15 -31.93 -18.75
CA TYR A 42 -22.69 -32.76 -17.63
C TYR A 42 -23.44 -32.50 -16.31
N HIS A 43 -24.38 -31.55 -16.31
CA HIS A 43 -25.26 -31.20 -15.19
C HIS A 43 -24.50 -30.95 -13.87
N THR A 44 -24.98 -31.55 -12.78
CA THR A 44 -24.65 -31.23 -11.39
C THR A 44 -23.16 -31.23 -11.07
N ASN A 45 -22.36 -32.06 -11.75
CA ASN A 45 -20.93 -32.21 -11.47
C ASN A 45 -20.12 -30.97 -11.88
N THR A 46 -20.71 -30.07 -12.68
CA THR A 46 -20.01 -28.92 -13.26
C THR A 46 -20.50 -27.58 -12.72
N ILE A 47 -21.46 -27.59 -11.79
CA ILE A 47 -22.00 -26.38 -11.14
C ILE A 47 -20.91 -25.57 -10.41
N VAL A 48 -19.86 -26.25 -9.95
CA VAL A 48 -18.72 -25.63 -9.26
C VAL A 48 -17.97 -24.66 -10.16
N TYR A 49 -17.92 -24.91 -11.48
CA TYR A 49 -17.27 -24.00 -12.42
C TYR A 49 -18.04 -22.69 -12.60
N MET A 50 -19.38 -22.74 -12.55
CA MET A 50 -20.23 -21.55 -12.60
C MET A 50 -20.02 -20.66 -11.36
N ILE A 51 -19.88 -21.27 -10.18
CA ILE A 51 -19.51 -20.56 -8.95
C ILE A 51 -18.11 -19.96 -9.08
N LEU A 52 -17.16 -20.71 -9.63
CA LEU A 52 -15.79 -20.25 -9.83
C LEU A 52 -15.72 -19.08 -10.82
N SER A 53 -16.55 -19.04 -11.86
CA SER A 53 -16.62 -17.87 -12.76
C SER A 53 -17.03 -16.59 -12.04
N ILE A 54 -17.91 -16.67 -11.03
CA ILE A 54 -18.28 -15.50 -10.22
C ILE A 54 -17.08 -14.98 -9.43
N ALA A 55 -16.29 -15.89 -8.83
CA ALA A 55 -15.04 -15.52 -8.17
C ALA A 55 -14.02 -14.92 -9.15
N ALA A 56 -13.90 -15.48 -10.36
CA ALA A 56 -13.04 -14.96 -11.41
C ALA A 56 -13.45 -13.54 -11.85
N ILE A 57 -14.75 -13.24 -11.94
CA ILE A 57 -15.24 -11.88 -12.21
C ILE A 57 -14.77 -10.92 -11.12
N ALA A 58 -14.92 -11.28 -9.85
CA ALA A 58 -14.52 -10.42 -8.73
C ALA A 58 -13.02 -10.09 -8.72
N ILE A 59 -12.18 -11.01 -9.20
CA ILE A 59 -10.71 -10.87 -9.16
C ILE A 59 -10.18 -10.16 -10.40
N PHE A 60 -10.69 -10.50 -11.59
CA PHE A 60 -10.09 -10.08 -12.85
C PHE A 60 -10.84 -8.94 -13.54
N ILE A 61 -12.12 -8.71 -13.20
CA ILE A 61 -12.92 -7.63 -13.77
C ILE A 61 -12.89 -6.43 -12.81
N PRO A 62 -12.55 -5.22 -13.31
CA PRO A 62 -12.63 -3.97 -12.54
C PRO A 62 -13.96 -3.77 -11.83
N ALA A 63 -13.92 -3.26 -10.60
CA ALA A 63 -15.09 -3.08 -9.73
C ALA A 63 -16.26 -2.34 -10.39
N ALA A 64 -15.99 -1.37 -11.27
CA ALA A 64 -17.01 -0.64 -12.02
C ALA A 64 -17.89 -1.53 -12.92
N HIS A 65 -17.34 -2.63 -13.44
CA HIS A 65 -18.05 -3.56 -14.33
C HIS A 65 -18.37 -4.89 -13.66
N ALA A 66 -17.67 -5.24 -12.57
CA ALA A 66 -17.78 -6.53 -11.90
C ALA A 66 -19.21 -6.84 -11.46
N LEU A 67 -19.94 -5.87 -10.89
CA LEU A 67 -21.32 -6.06 -10.45
C LEU A 67 -22.25 -6.40 -11.62
N ILE A 68 -22.17 -5.65 -12.72
CA ILE A 68 -22.99 -5.88 -13.91
C ILE A 68 -22.68 -7.26 -14.49
N PHE A 69 -21.39 -7.60 -14.61
CA PHE A 69 -20.96 -8.92 -15.09
C PHE A 69 -21.47 -10.06 -14.20
N ALA A 70 -21.35 -9.93 -12.88
CA ALA A 70 -21.81 -10.94 -11.93
C ALA A 70 -23.33 -11.14 -12.00
N VAL A 71 -24.10 -10.05 -12.08
CA VAL A 71 -25.56 -10.12 -12.24
C VAL A 71 -25.93 -10.82 -13.55
N LEU A 72 -25.32 -10.44 -14.67
CA LEU A 72 -25.54 -11.09 -15.97
C LEU A 72 -25.15 -12.57 -15.94
N ALA A 73 -24.03 -12.91 -15.29
CA ALA A 73 -23.58 -14.29 -15.14
C ALA A 73 -24.61 -15.13 -14.38
N VAL A 74 -25.10 -14.65 -13.23
CA VAL A 74 -26.13 -15.33 -12.45
C VAL A 74 -27.42 -15.53 -13.26
N PHE A 75 -27.87 -14.53 -14.02
CA PHE A 75 -29.04 -14.69 -14.89
C PHE A 75 -28.81 -15.73 -16.00
N CYS A 76 -27.64 -15.72 -16.63
CA CYS A 76 -27.27 -16.71 -17.65
C CYS A 76 -27.23 -18.13 -17.06
N ASP A 77 -26.61 -18.27 -15.90
CA ASP A 77 -26.47 -19.51 -15.16
C ASP A 77 -27.83 -20.09 -14.76
N VAL A 78 -28.70 -19.27 -14.14
CA VAL A 78 -30.06 -19.67 -13.77
C VAL A 78 -30.88 -20.05 -15.01
N PHE A 79 -30.77 -19.27 -16.09
CA PHE A 79 -31.45 -19.59 -17.34
C PHE A 79 -31.00 -20.95 -17.89
N ILE A 80 -29.70 -21.23 -17.90
CA ILE A 80 -29.16 -22.50 -18.39
C ILE A 80 -29.55 -23.67 -17.51
N VAL A 81 -29.61 -23.50 -16.18
CA VAL A 81 -30.12 -24.52 -15.26
C VAL A 81 -31.57 -24.87 -15.56
N ILE A 82 -32.43 -23.86 -15.72
CA ILE A 82 -33.85 -24.05 -16.05
C ILE A 82 -34.01 -24.66 -17.44
N TYR A 83 -33.28 -24.18 -18.43
CA TYR A 83 -33.31 -24.69 -19.80
C TYR A 83 -32.88 -26.17 -19.87
N SER A 84 -31.79 -26.51 -19.17
CA SER A 84 -31.28 -27.88 -19.06
C SER A 84 -32.30 -28.84 -18.43
N TYR A 85 -33.13 -28.35 -17.49
CA TYR A 85 -34.20 -29.14 -16.89
C TYR A 85 -35.34 -29.46 -17.88
N TYR A 86 -35.77 -28.49 -18.70
CA TYR A 86 -36.85 -28.69 -19.67
C TYR A 86 -36.40 -29.37 -20.97
N HIS A 87 -35.12 -29.27 -21.31
CA HIS A 87 -34.50 -29.89 -22.47
C HIS A 87 -33.38 -30.83 -22.03
N PRO A 88 -33.70 -31.95 -21.37
CA PRO A 88 -32.69 -32.91 -20.96
C PRO A 88 -32.03 -33.50 -22.22
N VAL A 89 -30.70 -33.47 -22.23
CA VAL A 89 -29.93 -34.18 -23.24
C VAL A 89 -30.23 -35.68 -23.08
N PRO A 90 -30.46 -36.45 -24.17
CA PRO A 90 -30.72 -37.89 -24.08
C PRO A 90 -29.55 -38.61 -23.38
N TRP A 91 -29.71 -38.88 -22.09
CA TRP A 91 -28.71 -39.38 -21.15
C TRP A 91 -28.27 -40.83 -21.40
N ALA A 92 -28.82 -41.50 -22.42
CA ALA A 92 -28.48 -42.87 -22.77
C ALA A 92 -27.00 -43.08 -23.18
N ALA A 93 -26.19 -42.02 -23.19
CA ALA A 93 -24.77 -42.06 -23.53
C ALA A 93 -23.81 -41.71 -22.38
N ILE A 94 -24.27 -41.15 -21.24
CA ILE A 94 -23.35 -40.79 -20.14
C ILE A 94 -23.23 -41.98 -19.20
N THR A 95 -22.09 -42.66 -19.26
CA THR A 95 -21.79 -43.78 -18.37
C THR A 95 -21.52 -43.31 -16.93
N GLU A 96 -21.78 -44.14 -15.92
CA GLU A 96 -21.39 -43.84 -14.53
C GLU A 96 -19.89 -43.53 -14.40
N GLN A 97 -19.08 -44.13 -15.27
CA GLN A 97 -17.65 -43.90 -15.37
C GLN A 97 -17.32 -42.48 -15.90
N GLU A 98 -18.04 -41.98 -16.90
CA GLU A 98 -17.88 -40.59 -17.38
C GLU A 98 -18.31 -39.57 -16.32
N ALA A 99 -19.40 -39.85 -15.60
CA ALA A 99 -19.82 -39.01 -14.49
C ALA A 99 -18.75 -38.95 -13.39
N PHE A 100 -18.13 -40.09 -13.06
CA PHE A 100 -17.03 -40.15 -12.10
C PHE A 100 -15.80 -39.34 -12.53
N TYR A 101 -15.37 -39.46 -13.79
CA TYR A 101 -14.24 -38.66 -14.31
C TYR A 101 -14.54 -37.16 -14.31
N SER A 102 -15.75 -36.76 -14.69
CA SER A 102 -16.17 -35.34 -14.66
C SER A 102 -16.15 -34.77 -13.24
N THR A 103 -16.61 -35.54 -12.25
CA THR A 103 -16.55 -35.16 -10.82
C THR A 103 -15.11 -35.06 -10.31
N LEU A 104 -14.22 -35.99 -10.69
CA LEU A 104 -12.81 -35.90 -10.31
C LEU A 104 -12.12 -34.68 -10.93
N CYS A 105 -12.34 -34.43 -12.23
CA CYS A 105 -11.76 -33.27 -12.90
C CYS A 105 -12.25 -31.95 -12.29
N SER A 106 -13.55 -31.82 -12.01
CA SER A 106 -14.12 -30.62 -11.37
C SER A 106 -13.60 -30.40 -9.97
N LEU A 107 -13.43 -31.45 -9.18
CA LEU A 107 -12.80 -31.36 -7.88
C LEU A 107 -11.35 -30.87 -7.98
N VAL A 108 -10.52 -31.47 -8.82
CA VAL A 108 -9.11 -31.07 -8.99
C VAL A 108 -8.98 -29.62 -9.49
N ILE A 109 -9.75 -29.24 -10.51
CA ILE A 109 -9.73 -27.87 -11.05
C ILE A 109 -10.20 -26.87 -9.99
N SER A 110 -11.28 -27.16 -9.28
CA SER A 110 -11.79 -26.29 -8.21
C SER A 110 -10.78 -26.09 -7.08
N MET A 111 -10.13 -27.16 -6.63
CA MET A 111 -9.10 -27.10 -5.58
C MET A 111 -7.90 -26.25 -6.03
N PHE A 112 -7.43 -26.45 -7.26
CA PHE A 112 -6.34 -25.67 -7.82
C PHE A 112 -6.72 -24.20 -7.98
N CYS A 113 -7.90 -23.91 -8.50
CA CYS A 113 -8.36 -22.54 -8.70
C CYS A 113 -8.57 -21.81 -7.36
N VAL A 114 -9.19 -22.44 -6.36
CA VAL A 114 -9.36 -21.86 -5.02
C VAL A 114 -8.00 -21.60 -4.37
N PHE A 115 -7.06 -22.54 -4.47
CA PHE A 115 -5.70 -22.37 -3.97
C PHE A 115 -4.99 -21.19 -4.66
N MET A 116 -5.06 -21.11 -5.99
CA MET A 116 -4.47 -20.01 -6.77
C MET A 116 -5.10 -18.66 -6.43
N VAL A 117 -6.43 -18.59 -6.33
CA VAL A 117 -7.15 -17.39 -5.89
C VAL A 117 -6.68 -16.96 -4.51
N THR A 118 -6.56 -17.89 -3.56
CA THR A 118 -6.10 -17.59 -2.20
C THR A 118 -4.66 -17.07 -2.19
N LEU A 119 -3.76 -17.66 -2.99
CA LEU A 119 -2.40 -17.18 -3.15
C LEU A 119 -2.34 -15.78 -3.77
N LEU A 120 -3.14 -15.52 -4.81
CA LEU A 120 -3.20 -14.20 -5.45
C LEU A 120 -3.72 -13.13 -4.50
N LEU A 121 -4.79 -13.42 -3.75
CA LEU A 121 -5.32 -12.52 -2.73
C LEU A 121 -4.29 -12.25 -1.64
N LYS A 122 -3.54 -13.27 -1.18
CA LYS A 122 -2.48 -13.10 -0.20
C LYS A 122 -1.36 -12.19 -0.71
N VAL A 123 -0.88 -12.40 -1.94
CA VAL A 123 0.16 -11.56 -2.56
C VAL A 123 -0.32 -10.11 -2.74
N GLN A 124 -1.58 -9.92 -3.14
CA GLN A 124 -2.17 -8.57 -3.26
C GLN A 124 -2.28 -7.88 -1.90
N TYR A 125 -2.69 -8.62 -0.87
CA TYR A 125 -2.80 -8.12 0.49
C TYR A 125 -1.45 -7.67 1.05
N GLU A 126 -0.41 -8.51 0.90
CA GLU A 126 0.96 -8.17 1.34
C GLU A 126 1.49 -6.91 0.63
N LYS A 127 1.18 -6.76 -0.65
CA LYS A 127 1.54 -5.55 -1.40
C LYS A 127 0.81 -4.31 -0.87
N GLN A 128 -0.50 -4.40 -0.62
CA GLN A 128 -1.28 -3.29 -0.08
C GLN A 128 -0.79 -2.88 1.32
N ASP A 129 -0.45 -3.85 2.18
CA ASP A 129 0.11 -3.57 3.52
C ASP A 129 1.45 -2.83 3.42
N SER A 130 2.33 -3.27 2.51
CA SER A 130 3.62 -2.60 2.27
C SER A 130 3.46 -1.16 1.78
N ASP A 131 2.55 -0.92 0.82
CA ASP A 131 2.29 0.43 0.29
C ASP A 131 1.70 1.33 1.38
N LEU A 132 0.78 0.80 2.19
CA LEU A 132 0.15 1.53 3.29
C LEU A 132 1.16 1.89 4.40
N ARG A 133 2.07 0.98 4.74
CA ARG A 133 3.17 1.28 5.67
C ARG A 133 4.09 2.37 5.14
N THR A 134 4.51 2.26 3.88
CA THR A 134 5.38 3.26 3.25
C THR A 134 4.74 4.64 3.23
N LEU A 135 3.44 4.71 2.89
CA LEU A 135 2.69 5.97 2.92
C LEU A 135 2.53 6.50 4.35
N GLY A 136 2.30 5.61 5.33
CA GLY A 136 2.25 5.95 6.74
C GLY A 136 3.57 6.57 7.24
N ASP A 137 4.70 5.98 6.88
CA ASP A 137 6.04 6.48 7.22
C ASP A 137 6.33 7.83 6.54
N GLN A 138 5.95 7.99 5.28
CA GLN A 138 6.09 9.27 4.57
C GLN A 138 5.24 10.37 5.22
N LEU A 139 3.99 10.06 5.56
CA LEU A 139 3.11 11.01 6.21
C LEU A 139 3.62 11.38 7.60
N LYS A 140 4.11 10.40 8.36
CA LYS A 140 4.74 10.64 9.65
C LYS A 140 5.96 11.54 9.50
N ASN A 141 6.88 11.23 8.60
CA ASN A 141 8.07 12.04 8.35
C ASN A 141 7.71 13.48 7.94
N ALA A 142 6.79 13.65 7.00
CA ALA A 142 6.35 14.97 6.54
C ALA A 142 5.64 15.77 7.65
N ALA A 143 4.95 15.07 8.55
CA ALA A 143 4.21 15.71 9.63
C ALA A 143 5.10 15.98 10.86
N ASP A 144 6.22 15.27 11.03
CA ASP A 144 7.12 15.39 12.17
C ASP A 144 8.37 16.23 11.89
N HIS A 145 8.69 16.51 10.62
CA HIS A 145 9.85 17.31 10.23
C HIS A 145 9.45 18.65 9.60
N ASP A 146 10.38 19.60 9.64
CA ASP A 146 10.31 20.89 8.95
C ASP A 146 10.73 20.74 7.48
N THR A 147 9.96 21.33 6.57
CA THR A 147 10.16 21.12 5.12
C THR A 147 11.41 21.77 4.56
N LEU A 148 11.93 22.82 5.20
CA LEU A 148 13.13 23.53 4.74
C LEU A 148 14.39 22.85 5.28
N THR A 149 14.44 22.64 6.59
CA THR A 149 15.67 22.21 7.28
C THR A 149 15.81 20.70 7.43
N ALA A 150 14.72 19.95 7.22
CA ALA A 150 14.58 18.52 7.49
C ALA A 150 14.76 18.12 8.96
N LEU A 151 14.93 19.07 9.88
CA LEU A 151 14.94 18.83 11.32
C LEU A 151 13.52 18.50 11.81
N TYR A 152 13.38 17.96 13.02
CA TYR A 152 12.06 17.79 13.61
C TYR A 152 11.36 19.14 13.74
N ASN A 153 10.03 19.13 13.65
CA ASN A 153 9.24 20.33 13.89
C ASN A 153 8.81 20.42 15.36
N ARG A 154 8.24 21.57 15.71
CA ARG A 154 7.78 21.85 17.07
C ARG A 154 6.80 20.82 17.62
N ARG A 155 5.92 20.30 16.76
CA ARG A 155 4.89 19.34 17.16
C ARG A 155 5.52 18.04 17.64
N TYR A 156 6.48 17.51 16.88
CA TYR A 156 7.20 16.31 17.26
C TYR A 156 8.00 16.51 18.55
N LEU A 157 8.70 17.64 18.69
CA LEU A 157 9.44 17.96 19.90
C LEU A 157 8.55 17.94 21.15
N ASN A 158 7.36 18.56 21.09
CA ASN A 158 6.43 18.56 22.22
C ASN A 158 5.98 17.15 22.59
N GLN A 159 5.68 16.30 21.60
CA GLN A 159 5.31 14.90 21.84
C GLN A 159 6.45 14.10 22.47
N TYR A 160 7.68 14.31 21.99
CA TYR A 160 8.87 13.66 22.52
C TYR A 160 9.15 14.09 23.97
N LEU A 161 9.01 15.39 24.27
CA LEU A 161 9.13 15.94 25.62
C LEU A 161 8.09 15.38 26.57
N GLU A 162 6.81 15.29 26.15
CA GLU A 162 5.75 14.70 26.97
C GLU A 162 6.06 13.23 27.30
N GLN A 163 6.57 12.46 26.34
CA GLN A 163 6.97 11.07 26.57
C GLN A 163 8.16 10.94 27.52
N LEU A 164 9.16 11.83 27.41
CA LEU A 164 10.30 11.86 28.30
C LEU A 164 9.90 12.21 29.74
N ILE A 165 8.99 13.18 29.92
CA ILE A 165 8.52 13.61 31.23
C ILE A 165 7.67 12.52 31.90
N GLN A 166 6.85 11.79 31.13
CA GLN A 166 6.04 10.69 31.67
C GLN A 166 6.87 9.48 32.11
N ASN A 167 8.04 9.27 31.49
CA ASN A 167 8.99 8.23 31.90
C ASN A 167 9.90 8.83 32.98
N ASP A 168 9.45 8.81 34.25
CA ASP A 168 9.95 9.49 35.48
C ASP A 168 11.47 9.37 35.84
N HIS A 169 12.37 9.00 34.91
CA HIS A 169 13.77 8.66 35.17
C HIS A 169 14.79 9.12 34.11
N THR A 170 14.47 10.05 33.22
CA THR A 170 15.44 10.61 32.26
C THR A 170 15.77 12.07 32.55
N ASP A 171 16.93 12.32 33.16
CA ASP A 171 17.53 13.65 33.21
C ASP A 171 17.87 14.10 31.79
N PHE A 172 17.36 15.27 31.40
CA PHE A 172 17.67 15.85 30.11
C PHE A 172 18.15 17.29 30.15
N TYR A 173 18.94 17.64 29.14
CA TYR A 173 19.37 19.01 28.87
C TYR A 173 18.56 19.53 27.69
N ALA A 174 18.37 20.85 27.62
CA ALA A 174 17.85 21.52 26.45
C ALA A 174 18.76 22.73 26.15
N VAL A 175 19.18 22.89 24.91
CA VAL A 175 20.06 23.98 24.49
C VAL A 175 19.38 24.73 23.37
N LEU A 176 19.16 26.04 23.57
CA LEU A 176 18.64 26.95 22.57
C LEU A 176 19.79 27.62 21.80
N LEU A 177 19.75 27.56 20.47
CA LEU A 177 20.78 28.10 19.57
C LEU A 177 20.21 29.15 18.61
N ASP A 178 20.96 30.22 18.39
CA ASP A 178 20.65 31.35 17.51
C ASP A 178 21.84 31.61 16.57
N LEU A 179 21.62 31.80 15.26
CA LEU A 179 22.67 32.25 14.33
C LEU A 179 22.78 33.78 14.41
N ASP A 180 23.90 34.23 14.94
CA ASP A 180 24.21 35.65 15.03
C ASP A 180 24.14 36.35 13.66
N PHE A 181 23.52 37.53 13.63
CA PHE A 181 23.40 38.39 12.44
C PHE A 181 22.68 37.77 11.24
N PHE A 182 21.89 36.70 11.38
CA PHE A 182 21.18 36.06 10.27
C PHE A 182 20.27 37.02 9.48
N LYS A 183 19.62 37.97 10.15
CA LYS A 183 18.83 39.02 9.47
C LYS A 183 19.69 39.83 8.48
N LYS A 184 20.93 40.16 8.84
CA LYS A 184 21.86 40.88 7.95
C LYS A 184 22.21 40.06 6.72
N ILE A 185 22.31 38.74 6.85
CA ILE A 185 22.52 37.82 5.73
C ILE A 185 21.32 37.88 4.78
N ASN A 186 20.09 37.76 5.30
CA ASN A 186 18.87 37.88 4.51
C ASN A 186 18.76 39.24 3.80
N ASP A 187 19.07 40.33 4.52
CA ASP A 187 19.00 41.69 3.98
C ASP A 187 20.08 41.94 2.89
N THR A 188 21.22 41.25 2.96
CA THR A 188 22.35 41.43 2.02
C THR A 188 22.27 40.51 0.81
N TYR A 189 21.88 39.25 1.00
CA TYR A 189 21.95 38.19 0.01
C TYR A 189 20.57 37.63 -0.40
N GLY A 190 19.50 38.08 0.25
CA GLY A 190 18.13 37.63 0.01
C GLY A 190 17.76 36.36 0.78
N HIS A 191 16.46 36.12 0.92
CA HIS A 191 15.90 35.00 1.68
C HIS A 191 16.32 33.62 1.16
N VAL A 192 16.45 33.46 -0.16
CA VAL A 192 16.89 32.18 -0.75
C VAL A 192 18.29 31.79 -0.28
N PHE A 193 19.21 32.76 -0.15
CA PHE A 193 20.53 32.51 0.40
C PHE A 193 20.48 32.23 1.91
N GLY A 194 19.59 32.91 2.63
CA GLY A 194 19.30 32.59 4.04
C GLY A 194 18.82 31.16 4.25
N ASP A 195 17.93 30.69 3.38
CA ASP A 195 17.42 29.31 3.39
C ASP A 195 18.56 28.30 3.17
N GLU A 196 19.49 28.57 2.26
CA GLU A 196 20.69 27.75 2.06
C GLU A 196 21.59 27.70 3.31
N VAL A 197 21.75 28.84 4.00
CA VAL A 197 22.48 28.90 5.27
C VAL A 197 21.78 28.06 6.34
N LEU A 198 20.45 28.13 6.45
CA LEU A 198 19.67 27.30 7.39
C LEU A 198 19.80 25.81 7.10
N VAL A 199 19.70 25.40 5.83
CA VAL A 199 19.90 24.00 5.40
C VAL A 199 21.32 23.52 5.70
N THR A 200 22.32 24.38 5.51
CA THR A 200 23.70 24.03 5.81
C THR A 200 23.92 23.89 7.31
N PHE A 201 23.35 24.79 8.10
CA PHE A 201 23.42 24.75 9.56
C PHE A 201 22.69 23.53 10.14
N SER A 202 21.51 23.19 9.63
CA SER A 202 20.77 21.99 10.08
C SER A 202 21.57 20.71 9.85
N ARG A 203 22.20 20.57 8.68
CA ARG A 203 23.09 19.42 8.37
C ARG A 203 24.30 19.35 9.31
N ILE A 204 24.87 20.49 9.69
CA ILE A 204 25.97 20.54 10.66
C ILE A 204 25.45 20.05 12.03
N LEU A 205 24.29 20.51 12.47
CA LEU A 205 23.70 20.07 13.73
C LEU A 205 23.44 18.58 13.77
N GLU A 206 22.79 18.01 12.74
CA GLU A 206 22.56 16.57 12.64
C GLU A 206 23.85 15.75 12.69
N LYS A 207 24.91 16.24 12.07
CA LYS A 207 26.21 15.57 12.05
C LYS A 207 26.89 15.53 13.43
N TYR A 208 26.68 16.54 14.25
CA TYR A 208 27.30 16.66 15.59
C TYR A 208 26.33 16.33 16.73
N LEU A 209 25.08 15.98 16.41
CA LEU A 209 24.12 15.45 17.36
C LEU A 209 24.60 14.07 17.84
N PRO A 210 24.64 13.84 19.15
CA PRO A 210 24.95 12.52 19.70
C PRO A 210 23.78 11.55 19.52
N ASP A 211 24.05 10.26 19.69
CA ASP A 211 23.05 9.22 19.60
C ASP A 211 21.86 9.49 20.55
N GLY A 212 20.64 9.50 19.99
CA GLY A 212 19.41 9.81 20.71
C GLY A 212 19.12 11.31 20.89
N GLY A 213 20.01 12.19 20.44
CA GLY A 213 19.78 13.63 20.41
C GLY A 213 18.78 14.03 19.32
N ILE A 214 17.98 15.06 19.61
CA ILE A 214 16.97 15.60 18.71
C ILE A 214 17.28 17.08 18.46
N ALA A 215 17.22 17.51 17.20
CA ALA A 215 17.22 18.93 16.85
C ALA A 215 15.89 19.30 16.19
N GLN A 216 15.44 20.52 16.46
CA GLN A 216 14.19 21.08 15.97
C GLN A 216 14.46 22.42 15.29
N TYR A 217 13.59 22.84 14.37
CA TYR A 217 13.58 24.20 13.83
C TYR A 217 12.25 24.91 14.16
N GLN A 218 12.33 26.12 14.72
CA GLN A 218 11.17 27.00 14.95
C GLN A 218 11.42 28.41 14.42
N ASN A 219 10.51 28.95 13.59
CA ASN A 219 10.37 30.39 13.27
C ASN A 219 11.69 31.19 13.16
N GLY A 220 12.66 30.71 12.39
CA GLY A 220 13.93 31.42 12.20
C GLY A 220 15.06 31.00 13.14
N MET A 221 14.78 30.52 14.36
CA MET A 221 15.74 29.89 15.29
C MET A 221 15.01 29.46 16.58
N GLU A 222 14.80 28.16 16.74
CA GLU A 222 14.88 27.48 18.05
C GLU A 222 15.27 26.04 17.72
N ILE A 223 16.36 25.57 18.33
CA ILE A 223 16.81 24.16 18.34
C ILE A 223 16.81 23.75 19.80
N SER A 224 16.35 22.55 20.12
CA SER A 224 16.35 22.02 21.48
C SER A 224 17.08 20.68 21.49
N ASN A 225 18.36 20.67 21.82
CA ASN A 225 19.09 19.42 22.01
C ASN A 225 18.61 18.74 23.29
N LEU A 226 17.77 17.71 23.19
CA LEU A 226 17.44 16.83 24.31
C LEU A 226 18.45 15.69 24.41
N TYR A 227 19.19 15.69 25.51
CA TYR A 227 20.07 14.59 25.92
C TYR A 227 19.37 13.76 26.99
N SER A 228 19.51 12.44 27.00
CA SER A 228 19.50 11.66 28.25
C SER A 228 20.97 11.36 28.58
N LEU A 229 21.53 11.97 29.61
CA LEU A 229 22.99 12.00 29.78
C LEU A 229 23.49 11.18 30.97
N ALA A 230 24.26 10.13 30.64
CA ALA A 230 25.17 9.47 31.56
C ALA A 230 26.54 10.19 31.72
N ASP A 231 26.87 11.23 30.95
CA ASP A 231 28.20 11.88 31.03
C ASP A 231 28.28 13.41 30.85
N LYS A 232 28.49 14.11 31.97
CA LYS A 232 28.69 15.56 32.09
C LYS A 232 29.73 16.12 31.10
N LYS A 233 29.28 17.03 30.22
CA LYS A 233 29.87 18.38 29.92
C LYS A 233 29.27 18.94 28.64
N LEU A 234 28.47 20.02 28.74
CA LEU A 234 28.25 20.93 27.61
C LEU A 234 28.49 22.37 28.09
N TYR A 235 29.43 23.04 27.43
CA TYR A 235 29.89 24.41 27.74
C TYR A 235 28.92 25.44 27.13
N CYS A 236 28.52 26.44 27.91
CA CYS A 236 28.01 27.71 27.38
C CYS A 236 29.19 28.65 27.16
N ALA A 237 29.44 29.06 25.92
CA ALA A 237 30.33 30.17 25.60
C ALA A 237 29.48 31.37 25.20
N LYS A 238 29.35 32.35 26.10
CA LYS A 238 28.91 33.70 25.77
C LYS A 238 29.79 34.67 26.54
N ASN A 239 30.85 35.14 25.88
CA ASN A 239 31.61 36.32 26.27
C ASN A 239 31.95 37.10 24.99
N ASP A 240 31.34 38.27 24.80
CA ASP A 240 32.06 39.51 25.12
C ASP A 240 31.16 40.74 25.06
N ASN A 241 31.39 41.64 26.01
CA ASN A 241 31.06 43.07 25.99
C ASN A 241 29.58 43.50 25.87
N ARG A 242 28.90 43.56 27.02
CA ARG A 242 28.10 44.76 27.33
C ARG A 242 28.41 45.24 28.76
N ASP A 243 29.25 46.25 28.77
CA ASP A 243 29.35 47.29 29.78
C ASP A 243 27.97 47.78 30.23
N LYS A 244 27.91 48.11 31.53
CA LYS A 244 26.94 48.97 32.24
C LYS A 244 25.72 48.30 32.89
N ASP A 245 25.84 48.26 34.22
CA ASP A 245 24.95 48.92 35.15
C ASP A 245 23.56 48.31 35.45
N VAL A 246 23.48 47.85 36.70
CA VAL A 246 22.47 48.24 37.69
C VAL A 246 21.27 47.29 37.92
N PHE A 247 21.33 46.68 39.12
CA PHE A 247 20.38 45.93 39.95
C PHE A 247 19.89 44.55 39.51
#